data_AF-A0AAP0MZ11-F1
#
_entry.id   AF-A0AAP0MZ11-F1
#
_cell.length_a   1.000
_cell.length_b   1.000
_cell.length_c   1.000
_cell.angle_alpha   90.00
_cell.angle_beta   90.00
_cell.angle_gamma   90.00
#
_symmetry.space_group_name_H-M   'P 1'
#
loop_
_entity.id
_entity.type
_entity.pdbx_description
1 polymer ?
#
loop_
_entity_poly.entity_id
_entity_poly.type
_entity_poly.pdbx_seq_one_letter_code
_entity_poly.pdbx_strand_id
1 'polypeptide(L)'
;MKSPFSPIFPFVFALLLSYHIRVTSADFHATSAPVADLESLIQCLSMHSDNSSISKVIYTQINSSYSSVLNFSIQNLRFSTPNTPKPQVIVTPLDVSQVQAAIKCSKKHGLQIRVRSGGHDFEGLSYVSHVPFVVIDLLNLSEISVDAAEQTAWVQAGATLGQLYYRIAEKSKNLGFPGGLCPTVGESFPELGLTKEDCIEMSWIESAHDLAGFKKGDPLDLLLDRNSRTNGVAEDAATNGFFKSKSDYVKPPIPENAFEGIYDNFYEEDGETAFMLLVPYGGKMSEISESETPYPHRAGNIYQILYTVTWGEDETSQSHIDWIRRLYSHMTPYVSENPREAYINYRDLDIGTNNRGHTSIKQASIWGSKYFKNNFKRLVHVKTMVDPYDFFKNEQSIPPLTSWRKKNGD
;
A
#
# COMPACT_ATOMS: atom_id res chain seq x y z
N MET A 1 24.68 -22.23 -57.84
CA MET A 1 26.09 -22.67 -58.02
C MET A 1 26.98 -21.44 -58.17
N LYS A 2 28.27 -21.56 -57.79
CA LYS A 2 29.45 -20.73 -58.14
C LYS A 2 29.26 -19.30 -58.69
N SER A 3 29.87 -18.32 -58.01
CA SER A 3 30.31 -17.03 -58.58
C SER A 3 31.40 -17.23 -59.65
N PRO A 4 31.77 -16.21 -60.46
CA PRO A 4 32.89 -15.34 -60.05
C PRO A 4 32.90 -13.87 -60.61
N PHE A 5 33.94 -13.13 -60.20
CA PHE A 5 34.49 -11.86 -60.73
C PHE A 5 33.81 -10.49 -60.46
N SER A 6 34.44 -9.75 -59.54
CA SER A 6 34.75 -8.31 -59.67
C SER A 6 35.99 -8.14 -60.59
N PRO A 7 36.31 -6.97 -61.21
CA PRO A 7 36.75 -5.78 -60.47
C PRO A 7 36.38 -4.39 -61.07
N ILE A 8 36.55 -3.33 -60.26
CA ILE A 8 37.33 -2.08 -60.54
C ILE A 8 36.85 -0.92 -59.63
N PHE A 9 37.82 -0.24 -58.99
CA PHE A 9 37.64 1.00 -58.21
C PHE A 9 37.63 2.24 -59.11
N PRO A 10 37.07 3.37 -58.65
CA PRO A 10 38.00 4.45 -58.25
C PRO A 10 37.71 5.03 -56.86
N PHE A 11 38.73 5.70 -56.31
CA PHE A 11 38.72 6.29 -54.96
C PHE A 11 37.91 7.59 -54.89
N VAL A 12 37.30 7.84 -53.71
CA VAL A 12 36.99 9.19 -53.23
C VAL A 12 37.62 9.34 -51.85
N PHE A 13 38.46 10.36 -51.68
CA PHE A 13 39.09 10.69 -50.39
C PHE A 13 38.08 11.37 -49.44
N ALA A 14 38.06 10.94 -48.18
CA ALA A 14 37.41 11.66 -47.09
C ALA A 14 38.42 11.89 -45.96
N LEU A 15 38.60 13.15 -45.56
CA LEU A 15 39.60 13.55 -44.57
C LEU A 15 39.10 13.30 -43.13
N LEU A 16 39.77 12.40 -42.40
CA LEU A 16 39.58 12.26 -40.96
C LEU A 16 40.40 13.34 -40.23
N LEU A 17 39.76 14.43 -39.81
CA LEU A 17 40.35 15.33 -38.81
C LEU A 17 40.24 14.72 -37.42
N SER A 18 41.38 14.29 -36.87
CA SER A 18 41.53 13.83 -35.49
C SER A 18 41.47 15.01 -34.51
N TYR A 19 40.27 15.47 -34.16
CA TYR A 19 40.09 16.51 -33.16
C TYR A 19 40.37 15.97 -31.75
N HIS A 20 41.62 16.08 -31.29
CA HIS A 20 42.04 15.72 -29.94
C HIS A 20 41.42 16.63 -28.88
N ILE A 21 40.20 16.31 -28.44
CA ILE A 21 39.67 16.83 -27.18
C ILE A 21 40.55 16.27 -26.06
N ARG A 22 41.38 17.13 -25.47
CA ARG A 22 41.99 16.85 -24.17
C ARG A 22 40.88 16.83 -23.13
N VAL A 23 40.36 15.65 -22.81
CA VAL A 23 39.58 15.44 -21.59
C VAL A 23 40.54 15.58 -20.42
N THR A 24 40.68 16.81 -19.91
CA THR A 24 41.22 17.03 -18.58
C THR A 24 40.30 16.32 -17.59
N SER A 25 40.86 15.44 -16.77
CA SER A 25 40.16 14.84 -15.63
C SER A 25 39.91 15.93 -14.58
N ALA A 26 38.88 16.74 -14.81
CA ALA A 26 38.22 17.45 -13.74
C ALA A 26 37.48 16.39 -12.92
N ASP A 27 37.91 16.18 -11.69
CA ASP A 27 37.30 15.21 -10.78
C ASP A 27 35.85 15.61 -10.51
N PHE A 28 34.92 15.04 -11.27
CA PHE A 28 33.53 14.95 -10.89
C PHE A 28 33.43 14.01 -9.69
N HIS A 29 33.77 14.54 -8.52
CA HIS A 29 33.23 14.08 -7.26
C HIS A 29 31.71 14.17 -7.40
N ALA A 30 31.10 13.05 -7.81
CA ALA A 30 29.72 12.78 -7.50
C ALA A 30 29.62 12.77 -5.98
N THR A 31 29.26 13.92 -5.41
CA THR A 31 28.98 14.04 -3.99
C THR A 31 27.80 13.14 -3.71
N SER A 32 28.08 11.93 -3.23
CA SER A 32 27.12 11.18 -2.45
C SER A 32 26.56 12.13 -1.42
N ALA A 33 25.23 12.25 -1.36
CA ALA A 33 24.61 12.86 -0.19
C ALA A 33 25.20 12.14 1.02
N PRO A 34 25.73 12.86 2.03
CA PRO A 34 26.40 12.22 3.15
C PRO A 34 25.42 11.20 3.74
N VAL A 35 25.88 9.96 3.92
CA VAL A 35 25.09 8.94 4.62
C VAL A 35 24.69 9.56 5.93
N ALA A 36 23.38 9.76 6.12
CA ALA A 36 22.86 10.59 7.18
C ALA A 36 23.36 10.04 8.51
N ASP A 37 24.27 10.75 9.16
CA ASP A 37 24.95 10.26 10.34
C ASP A 37 23.90 9.89 11.39
N LEU A 38 23.88 8.59 11.72
CA LEU A 38 22.90 7.99 12.59
C LEU A 38 22.98 8.57 14.00
N GLU A 39 24.18 8.97 14.45
CA GLU A 39 24.37 9.64 15.73
C GLU A 39 23.73 11.04 15.71
N SER A 40 24.00 11.86 14.69
CA SER A 40 23.36 13.17 14.53
C SER A 40 21.84 13.11 14.37
N LEU A 41 21.30 12.04 13.76
CA LEU A 41 19.86 11.79 13.66
C LEU A 41 19.26 11.47 15.03
N ILE A 42 19.86 10.54 15.77
CA ILE A 42 19.42 10.16 17.13
C ILE A 42 19.53 11.36 18.08
N GLN A 43 20.61 12.14 17.99
CA GLN A 43 20.79 13.37 18.74
C GLN A 43 19.69 14.39 18.41
N CYS A 44 19.32 14.56 17.13
CA CYS A 44 18.21 15.41 16.72
C CYS A 44 16.88 14.98 17.36
N LEU A 45 16.58 13.68 17.36
CA LEU A 45 15.37 13.14 17.97
C LEU A 45 15.33 13.38 19.49
N SER A 46 16.48 13.24 20.16
CA SER A 46 16.64 13.50 21.61
C SER A 46 16.60 14.98 21.99
N MET A 47 16.94 15.89 21.09
CA MET A 47 16.78 17.34 21.30
C MET A 47 15.35 17.84 21.11
N HIS A 48 14.44 17.01 20.59
CA HIS A 48 13.06 17.38 20.25
C HIS A 48 11.98 16.58 21.00
N SER A 49 12.36 15.88 22.07
CA SER A 49 11.48 15.09 22.93
C SER A 49 11.96 15.19 24.38
N ASP A 50 11.09 14.93 25.36
CA ASP A 50 11.52 14.82 26.76
C ASP A 50 12.52 13.67 26.89
N ASN A 51 13.73 14.03 27.34
CA ASN A 51 14.97 13.28 27.13
C ASN A 51 15.00 11.90 27.83
N SER A 52 14.05 11.61 28.73
CA SER A 52 13.86 10.33 29.43
C SER A 52 12.95 9.32 28.69
N SER A 53 12.30 9.76 27.60
CA SER A 53 11.29 8.99 26.87
C SER A 53 11.78 8.43 25.53
N ILE A 54 12.52 9.22 24.74
CA ILE A 54 12.74 8.93 23.32
C ILE A 54 13.61 7.67 23.09
N SER A 55 14.58 7.41 23.97
CA SER A 55 15.47 6.27 23.90
C SER A 55 14.76 4.92 24.11
N LYS A 56 13.50 4.94 24.55
CA LYS A 56 12.65 3.75 24.70
C LYS A 56 11.81 3.45 23.46
N VAL A 57 11.69 4.42 22.54
CA VAL A 57 10.88 4.33 21.30
C VAL A 57 11.71 4.39 20.02
N ILE A 58 13.04 4.59 20.11
CA ILE A 58 13.97 4.51 18.99
C ILE A 58 14.59 3.12 18.92
N TYR A 59 14.50 2.48 17.75
CA TYR A 59 15.21 1.23 17.45
C TYR A 59 16.06 1.39 16.19
N THR A 60 17.32 0.99 16.32
CA THR A 60 18.32 0.88 15.26
C THR A 60 18.70 -0.58 15.08
N GLN A 61 19.40 -0.95 14.00
CA GLN A 61 19.85 -2.33 13.76
C GLN A 61 20.83 -2.87 14.84
N ILE A 62 21.32 -2.03 15.75
CA ILE A 62 22.16 -2.40 16.91
C ILE A 62 21.29 -2.89 18.10
N ASN A 63 20.02 -2.49 18.17
CA ASN A 63 19.10 -2.91 19.22
C ASN A 63 18.60 -4.34 18.97
N SER A 64 18.73 -5.24 19.95
CA SER A 64 18.26 -6.63 19.84
C SER A 64 16.75 -6.76 19.56
N SER A 65 15.94 -5.77 19.97
CA SER A 65 14.51 -5.69 19.69
C SER A 65 14.15 -5.15 18.31
N TYR A 66 15.13 -4.71 17.50
CA TYR A 66 14.86 -4.08 16.20
C TYR A 66 14.09 -5.00 15.24
N SER A 67 14.54 -6.25 15.10
CA SER A 67 13.91 -7.20 14.16
C SER A 67 12.51 -7.61 14.60
N SER A 68 12.25 -7.73 15.91
CA SER A 68 10.90 -8.03 16.41
C SER A 68 9.97 -6.83 16.26
N VAL A 69 10.41 -5.61 16.59
CA VAL A 69 9.62 -4.38 16.36
C VAL A 69 9.36 -4.16 14.87
N LEU A 70 10.33 -4.42 13.99
CA LEU A 70 10.13 -4.32 12.56
C LEU A 70 9.09 -5.34 12.07
N ASN A 71 9.24 -6.62 12.44
CA ASN A 71 8.40 -7.68 11.90
C ASN A 71 6.99 -7.71 12.51
N PHE A 72 6.79 -7.18 13.73
CA PHE A 72 5.54 -7.24 14.52
C PHE A 72 4.25 -6.97 13.73
N SER A 73 4.26 -5.99 12.82
CA SER A 73 3.12 -5.62 11.98
C SER A 73 3.42 -5.69 10.48
N ILE A 74 4.41 -6.47 10.05
CA ILE A 74 4.51 -6.86 8.63
C ILE A 74 3.43 -7.92 8.39
N GLN A 75 2.54 -7.67 7.42
CA GLN A 75 1.46 -8.62 7.09
C GLN A 75 1.78 -9.38 5.80
N ASN A 76 2.41 -8.73 4.81
CA ASN A 76 2.82 -9.39 3.58
C ASN A 76 4.30 -9.83 3.64
N LEU A 77 4.54 -11.14 3.70
CA LEU A 77 5.87 -11.73 3.94
C LEU A 77 6.87 -11.56 2.78
N ARG A 78 6.38 -11.28 1.56
CA ARG A 78 7.17 -10.76 0.41
C ARG A 78 8.12 -9.62 0.81
N PHE A 79 7.74 -8.87 1.84
CA PHE A 79 8.42 -7.68 2.33
C PHE A 79 9.05 -7.86 3.72
N SER A 80 9.14 -9.09 4.25
CA SER A 80 9.97 -9.45 5.41
C SER A 80 11.29 -10.15 5.05
N THR A 81 11.48 -10.52 3.78
CA THR A 81 12.62 -11.32 3.30
C THR A 81 13.99 -10.70 3.67
N PRO A 82 15.08 -11.49 3.77
CA PRO A 82 16.42 -10.96 4.08
C PRO A 82 16.87 -9.84 3.12
N ASN A 83 16.52 -9.97 1.84
CA ASN A 83 16.86 -9.02 0.78
C ASN A 83 16.00 -7.76 0.77
N THR A 84 14.85 -7.73 1.46
CA THR A 84 13.99 -6.54 1.50
C THR A 84 14.70 -5.38 2.22
N PRO A 85 14.78 -4.16 1.64
CA PRO A 85 15.39 -3.01 2.30
C PRO A 85 14.81 -2.71 3.69
N LYS A 86 15.69 -2.49 4.66
CA LYS A 86 15.36 -2.26 6.08
C LYS A 86 15.57 -0.78 6.44
N PRO A 87 14.76 -0.18 7.33
CA PRO A 87 14.97 1.20 7.77
C PRO A 87 16.30 1.40 8.51
N GLN A 88 16.76 2.65 8.61
CA GLN A 88 17.88 3.00 9.49
C GLN A 88 17.43 3.13 10.95
N VAL A 89 16.22 3.68 11.15
CA VAL A 89 15.58 3.88 12.45
C VAL A 89 14.10 3.52 12.35
N ILE A 90 13.58 2.88 13.40
CA ILE A 90 12.15 2.79 13.68
C ILE A 90 11.88 3.67 14.90
N VAL A 91 10.85 4.50 14.84
CA VAL A 91 10.34 5.29 15.96
C VAL A 91 8.94 4.78 16.31
N THR A 92 8.62 4.55 17.58
CA THR A 92 7.29 4.12 18.06
C THR A 92 6.60 5.15 18.98
N PRO A 93 6.18 6.33 18.47
CA PRO A 93 5.77 7.47 19.29
C PRO A 93 4.74 7.15 20.40
N LEU A 94 5.01 7.62 21.60
CA LEU A 94 4.05 7.65 22.72
C LEU A 94 3.24 8.96 22.76
N ASP A 95 3.68 9.99 22.05
CA ASP A 95 3.02 11.30 21.95
C ASP A 95 3.23 11.96 20.57
N VAL A 96 2.35 12.89 20.23
CA VAL A 96 2.38 13.71 19.00
C VAL A 96 3.68 14.50 18.85
N SER A 97 4.30 14.97 19.95
CA SER A 97 5.61 15.65 19.90
C SER A 97 6.70 14.77 19.28
N GLN A 98 6.69 13.46 19.55
CA GLN A 98 7.66 12.51 19.02
C GLN A 98 7.44 12.23 17.52
N VAL A 99 6.18 12.26 17.06
CA VAL A 99 5.86 12.26 15.62
C VAL A 99 6.43 13.50 14.94
N GLN A 100 6.26 14.69 15.56
CA GLN A 100 6.83 15.93 15.03
C GLN A 100 8.36 15.91 15.02
N ALA A 101 9.00 15.38 16.06
CA ALA A 101 10.45 15.21 16.14
C ALA A 101 10.97 14.34 14.99
N ALA A 102 10.34 13.18 14.77
CA ALA A 102 10.69 12.27 13.67
C ALA A 102 10.57 12.95 12.29
N ILE A 103 9.47 13.66 12.03
CA ILE A 103 9.28 14.42 10.78
C ILE A 103 10.36 15.50 10.61
N LYS A 104 10.61 16.31 11.64
CA LYS A 104 11.61 17.41 11.61
C LYS A 104 13.02 16.88 11.38
N CYS A 105 13.42 15.82 12.09
CA CYS A 105 14.76 15.25 12.00
C CYS A 105 14.99 14.48 10.69
N SER A 106 14.05 13.64 10.25
CA SER A 106 14.18 12.98 8.94
C SER A 106 14.28 14.01 7.80
N LYS A 107 13.51 15.11 7.84
CA LYS A 107 13.62 16.20 6.86
C LYS A 107 14.98 16.92 6.93
N LYS A 108 15.47 17.25 8.14
CA LYS A 108 16.78 17.90 8.35
C LYS A 108 17.95 17.03 7.87
N HIS A 109 17.85 15.71 8.03
CA HIS A 109 18.91 14.75 7.69
C HIS A 109 18.68 14.06 6.32
N GLY A 110 17.75 14.56 5.49
CA GLY A 110 17.54 14.11 4.10
C GLY A 110 16.91 12.73 3.92
N LEU A 111 16.36 12.13 4.98
CA LEU A 111 15.79 10.78 4.96
C LEU A 111 14.31 10.79 4.57
N GLN A 112 13.89 9.78 3.80
CA GLN A 112 12.46 9.53 3.63
C GLN A 112 11.85 8.99 4.94
N ILE A 113 10.56 9.24 5.13
CA ILE A 113 9.77 8.59 6.17
C ILE A 113 8.75 7.66 5.53
N ARG A 114 8.56 6.48 6.12
CA ARG A 114 7.40 5.61 5.88
C ARG A 114 6.60 5.56 7.19
N VAL A 115 5.30 5.73 7.10
CA VAL A 115 4.41 5.77 8.28
C VAL A 115 3.64 4.47 8.33
N ARG A 116 3.69 3.79 9.48
CA ARG A 116 3.01 2.51 9.72
C ARG A 116 1.98 2.65 10.83
N SER A 117 0.89 1.90 10.67
CA SER A 117 -0.13 1.65 11.68
C SER A 117 -0.33 0.13 11.72
N GLY A 118 -1.49 -0.40 11.34
CA GLY A 118 -1.72 -1.86 11.22
C GLY A 118 -0.87 -2.62 10.17
N GLY A 119 -0.08 -1.93 9.34
CA GLY A 119 0.90 -2.54 8.43
C GLY A 119 0.35 -3.28 7.20
N HIS A 120 -0.96 -3.23 6.96
CA HIS A 120 -1.67 -3.83 5.81
C HIS A 120 -1.43 -3.14 4.45
N ASP A 121 -0.27 -2.54 4.17
CA ASP A 121 0.01 -2.02 2.81
C ASP A 121 0.44 -3.19 1.91
N PHE A 122 -0.37 -3.50 0.90
CA PHE A 122 -0.22 -4.70 0.06
C PHE A 122 1.11 -4.80 -0.68
N GLU A 123 1.82 -3.69 -0.89
CA GLU A 123 3.14 -3.65 -1.54
C GLU A 123 4.25 -3.17 -0.58
N GLY A 124 4.00 -3.29 0.73
CA GLY A 124 4.96 -3.00 1.80
C GLY A 124 5.33 -1.53 1.97
N LEU A 125 4.66 -0.58 1.29
CA LEU A 125 5.12 0.81 1.22
C LEU A 125 5.07 1.58 2.54
N SER A 126 4.47 1.02 3.60
CA SER A 126 4.49 1.59 4.96
C SER A 126 5.73 1.20 5.78
N TYR A 127 6.54 0.23 5.33
CA TYR A 127 7.76 -0.23 6.01
C TYR A 127 8.95 -0.55 5.10
N VAL A 128 8.81 -0.44 3.77
CA VAL A 128 9.90 -0.62 2.79
C VAL A 128 10.18 0.67 2.01
N SER A 129 11.44 0.93 1.67
CA SER A 129 11.85 1.93 0.68
C SER A 129 13.19 1.57 0.02
N HIS A 130 13.37 1.97 -1.25
CA HIS A 130 14.63 1.77 -1.99
C HIS A 130 15.69 2.87 -1.75
N VAL A 131 15.45 3.80 -0.82
CA VAL A 131 16.43 4.81 -0.38
C VAL A 131 16.48 4.85 1.16
N PRO A 132 17.56 5.37 1.78
CA PRO A 132 17.65 5.44 3.24
C PRO A 132 16.44 6.14 3.88
N PHE A 133 15.82 5.47 4.84
CA PHE A 133 14.53 5.85 5.39
C PHE A 133 14.37 5.54 6.88
N VAL A 134 13.37 6.18 7.49
CA VAL A 134 12.91 5.97 8.86
C VAL A 134 11.48 5.44 8.82
N VAL A 135 11.14 4.46 9.65
CA VAL A 135 9.74 4.08 9.92
C VAL A 135 9.23 4.86 11.13
N ILE A 136 8.10 5.55 10.98
CA ILE A 136 7.33 6.09 12.10
C ILE A 136 6.16 5.15 12.30
N ASP A 137 6.25 4.29 13.32
CA ASP A 137 5.23 3.30 13.62
C ASP A 137 4.31 3.79 14.73
N LEU A 138 3.06 4.02 14.39
CA LEU A 138 2.07 4.62 15.27
C LEU A 138 1.45 3.63 16.27
N LEU A 139 1.91 2.37 16.32
CA LEU A 139 1.27 1.28 17.09
C LEU A 139 0.86 1.63 18.53
N ASN A 140 1.62 2.49 19.22
CA ASN A 140 1.37 2.94 20.58
C ASN A 140 0.25 4.00 20.69
N LEU A 141 0.10 4.87 19.68
CA LEU A 141 -0.97 5.87 19.58
C LEU A 141 -2.27 5.20 19.15
N SER A 142 -2.86 4.42 20.07
CA SER A 142 -3.99 3.52 19.83
C SER A 142 -5.17 3.72 20.79
N GLU A 143 -5.22 4.86 21.50
CA GLU A 143 -6.36 5.20 22.36
C GLU A 143 -7.66 5.34 21.56
N ILE A 144 -8.77 4.90 22.17
CA ILE A 144 -10.12 5.01 21.63
C ILE A 144 -11.06 5.47 22.75
N SER A 145 -11.75 6.58 22.52
CA SER A 145 -12.82 7.08 23.40
C SER A 145 -14.12 7.15 22.60
N VAL A 146 -15.19 6.56 23.12
CA VAL A 146 -16.50 6.44 22.44
C VAL A 146 -17.58 7.09 23.31
N ASP A 147 -18.28 8.06 22.73
CA ASP A 147 -19.51 8.65 23.28
C ASP A 147 -20.71 8.06 22.52
N ALA A 148 -21.44 7.16 23.19
CA ALA A 148 -22.62 6.53 22.61
C ALA A 148 -23.91 7.36 22.73
N ALA A 149 -23.90 8.48 23.47
CA ALA A 149 -25.02 9.42 23.53
C ALA A 149 -24.95 10.40 22.34
N GLU A 150 -23.77 10.98 22.10
CA GLU A 150 -23.51 11.87 20.96
C GLU A 150 -23.22 11.09 19.66
N GLN A 151 -23.12 9.74 19.72
CA GLN A 151 -22.80 8.85 18.60
C GLN A 151 -21.46 9.17 17.91
N THR A 152 -20.45 9.55 18.69
CA THR A 152 -19.11 9.90 18.19
C THR A 152 -17.99 9.09 18.85
N ALA A 153 -16.81 9.06 18.21
CA ALA A 153 -15.62 8.46 18.78
C ALA A 153 -14.35 9.25 18.38
N TRP A 154 -13.42 9.38 19.32
CA TRP A 154 -12.05 9.78 19.06
C TRP A 154 -11.18 8.52 18.98
N VAL A 155 -10.46 8.37 17.88
CA VAL A 155 -9.69 7.15 17.54
C VAL A 155 -8.30 7.57 17.11
N GLN A 156 -7.25 7.15 17.83
CA GLN A 156 -5.88 7.46 17.45
C GLN A 156 -5.40 6.59 16.28
N ALA A 157 -4.49 7.12 15.45
CA ALA A 157 -4.15 6.56 14.14
C ALA A 157 -3.42 5.19 14.15
N GLY A 158 -2.94 4.74 15.31
CA GLY A 158 -2.37 3.41 15.55
C GLY A 158 -3.38 2.38 16.07
N ALA A 159 -4.64 2.73 16.29
CA ALA A 159 -5.70 1.79 16.68
C ALA A 159 -6.10 0.87 15.51
N THR A 160 -6.52 -0.36 15.81
CA THR A 160 -7.10 -1.27 14.81
C THR A 160 -8.62 -1.12 14.76
N LEU A 161 -9.25 -1.47 13.63
CA LEU A 161 -10.72 -1.50 13.55
C LEU A 161 -11.34 -2.54 14.49
N GLY A 162 -10.67 -3.66 14.75
CA GLY A 162 -11.10 -4.63 15.77
C GLY A 162 -11.19 -4.01 17.18
N GLN A 163 -10.20 -3.20 17.55
CA GLN A 163 -10.22 -2.41 18.79
C GLN A 163 -11.36 -1.38 18.79
N LEU A 164 -11.61 -0.70 17.66
CA LEU A 164 -12.72 0.25 17.52
C LEU A 164 -14.09 -0.43 17.69
N TYR A 165 -14.31 -1.55 17.02
CA TYR A 165 -15.58 -2.28 17.08
C TYR A 165 -15.86 -2.85 18.47
N TYR A 166 -14.84 -3.40 19.12
CA TYR A 166 -14.95 -3.82 20.52
C TYR A 166 -15.36 -2.65 21.42
N ARG A 167 -14.71 -1.49 21.28
CA ARG A 167 -15.00 -0.30 22.10
C ARG A 167 -16.37 0.32 21.79
N ILE A 168 -16.90 0.19 20.58
CA ILE A 168 -18.28 0.60 20.26
C ILE A 168 -19.28 -0.37 20.87
N ALA A 169 -19.10 -1.69 20.67
CA ALA A 169 -19.99 -2.72 21.20
C ALA A 169 -20.04 -2.74 22.75
N GLU A 170 -18.92 -2.42 23.40
CA GLU A 170 -18.80 -2.23 24.86
C GLU A 170 -19.68 -1.06 25.37
N LYS A 171 -19.92 -0.03 24.55
CA LYS A 171 -20.79 1.12 24.91
C LYS A 171 -22.24 0.94 24.46
N SER A 172 -22.48 0.31 23.30
CA SER A 172 -23.83 0.12 22.77
C SER A 172 -23.89 -1.06 21.80
N LYS A 173 -24.87 -1.95 22.01
CA LYS A 173 -25.21 -3.04 21.08
C LYS A 173 -25.91 -2.57 19.80
N ASN A 174 -26.31 -1.29 19.75
CA ASN A 174 -27.10 -0.71 18.66
C ASN A 174 -26.28 0.29 17.81
N LEU A 175 -24.97 0.40 18.03
CA LEU A 175 -24.07 1.25 17.26
C LEU A 175 -22.99 0.39 16.57
N GLY A 176 -22.50 0.90 15.45
CA GLY A 176 -21.39 0.34 14.69
C GLY A 176 -20.67 1.45 13.92
N PHE A 177 -19.63 1.11 13.18
CA PHE A 177 -18.89 2.07 12.36
C PHE A 177 -18.59 1.46 10.98
N PRO A 178 -18.92 2.14 9.87
CA PRO A 178 -18.73 1.59 8.53
C PRO A 178 -17.25 1.51 8.17
N GLY A 179 -16.69 0.30 8.24
CA GLY A 179 -15.27 0.02 8.05
C GLY A 179 -15.02 -1.43 7.61
N GLY A 180 -14.10 -2.12 8.30
CA GLY A 180 -13.73 -3.51 8.03
C GLY A 180 -14.78 -4.60 8.29
N LEU A 181 -14.76 -5.71 7.51
CA LEU A 181 -15.45 -6.99 7.80
C LEU A 181 -14.56 -8.12 8.33
N CYS A 182 -13.34 -8.33 7.82
CA CYS A 182 -12.27 -8.73 8.73
C CYS A 182 -12.05 -7.57 9.72
N PRO A 183 -10.95 -7.51 10.49
CA PRO A 183 -10.51 -6.22 10.99
C PRO A 183 -10.20 -5.18 9.88
N THR A 184 -10.52 -5.42 8.58
CA THR A 184 -10.04 -4.67 7.39
C THR A 184 -10.85 -4.69 6.03
N VAL A 185 -12.14 -5.13 5.93
CA VAL A 185 -13.22 -4.82 4.87
C VAL A 185 -13.89 -6.03 4.13
N GLY A 186 -15.17 -5.89 3.70
CA GLY A 186 -16.06 -6.85 2.97
C GLY A 186 -17.03 -6.13 2.01
N GLU A 187 -18.23 -6.57 1.57
CA GLU A 187 -19.28 -7.54 2.01
C GLU A 187 -19.87 -8.37 0.82
N SER A 188 -21.11 -8.91 0.83
CA SER A 188 -21.61 -9.97 -0.11
C SER A 188 -22.87 -9.66 -0.96
N PHE A 189 -23.04 -10.38 -2.09
CA PHE A 189 -23.90 -10.06 -3.24
C PHE A 189 -25.01 -11.13 -3.51
N PRO A 190 -26.29 -10.77 -3.76
CA PRO A 190 -27.42 -11.71 -3.79
C PRO A 190 -27.63 -12.54 -5.09
N GLU A 191 -26.92 -12.23 -6.17
CA GLU A 191 -27.17 -12.78 -7.52
C GLU A 191 -26.82 -14.28 -7.68
N LEU A 192 -26.13 -14.90 -6.72
CA LEU A 192 -25.63 -16.28 -6.80
C LEU A 192 -26.70 -17.36 -6.58
N GLY A 193 -27.97 -17.00 -6.34
CA GLY A 193 -29.05 -17.95 -6.05
C GLY A 193 -28.97 -18.60 -4.66
N LEU A 194 -28.14 -18.04 -3.76
CA LEU A 194 -28.00 -18.46 -2.37
C LEU A 194 -29.34 -18.33 -1.62
N THR A 195 -29.62 -19.31 -0.78
CA THR A 195 -30.80 -19.35 0.10
C THR A 195 -30.49 -18.70 1.46
N LYS A 196 -31.49 -18.53 2.34
CA LYS A 196 -31.20 -18.02 3.70
C LYS A 196 -30.40 -19.05 4.49
N GLU A 197 -30.60 -20.32 4.18
CA GLU A 197 -29.96 -21.48 4.79
C GLU A 197 -28.45 -21.53 4.48
N ASP A 198 -28.00 -20.90 3.39
CA ASP A 198 -26.58 -20.72 3.04
C ASP A 198 -25.93 -19.51 3.75
N CYS A 199 -26.71 -18.68 4.45
CA CYS A 199 -26.26 -17.42 5.05
C CYS A 199 -26.19 -17.49 6.60
N ILE A 200 -25.02 -17.21 7.18
CA ILE A 200 -24.87 -17.13 8.64
C ILE A 200 -25.15 -15.69 9.11
N GLU A 201 -26.38 -15.44 9.54
CA GLU A 201 -26.77 -14.17 10.18
C GLU A 201 -26.00 -13.98 11.51
N MET A 202 -25.32 -12.84 11.65
CA MET A 202 -24.46 -12.49 12.80
C MET A 202 -24.34 -10.97 12.95
N SER A 203 -23.91 -10.48 14.12
CA SER A 203 -23.67 -9.06 14.35
C SER A 203 -22.33 -8.58 13.77
N TRP A 204 -22.19 -7.27 13.58
CA TRP A 204 -21.00 -6.64 12.97
C TRP A 204 -19.68 -6.94 13.71
N ILE A 205 -19.73 -7.17 15.03
CA ILE A 205 -18.54 -7.57 15.80
C ILE A 205 -18.24 -9.06 15.70
N GLU A 206 -19.25 -9.90 15.46
CA GLU A 206 -19.08 -11.33 15.19
C GLU A 206 -18.51 -11.55 13.78
N SER A 207 -18.94 -10.81 12.76
CA SER A 207 -18.32 -10.88 11.42
C SER A 207 -16.87 -10.40 11.43
N ALA A 208 -16.58 -9.33 12.18
CA ALA A 208 -15.23 -8.83 12.42
C ALA A 208 -14.29 -9.81 13.13
N HIS A 209 -14.86 -10.77 13.87
CA HIS A 209 -14.18 -11.79 14.67
C HIS A 209 -13.99 -13.09 13.88
N ASP A 210 -15.03 -13.56 13.20
CA ASP A 210 -15.00 -14.71 12.28
C ASP A 210 -13.95 -14.49 11.17
N LEU A 211 -14.03 -13.35 10.46
CA LEU A 211 -13.06 -12.94 9.45
C LEU A 211 -11.73 -12.39 10.03
N ALA A 212 -11.51 -12.46 11.34
CA ALA A 212 -10.17 -12.36 11.93
C ALA A 212 -9.45 -13.71 12.02
N GLY A 213 -10.16 -14.82 11.75
CA GLY A 213 -9.68 -16.20 11.92
C GLY A 213 -10.10 -16.84 13.26
N PHE A 214 -11.00 -16.22 14.03
CA PHE A 214 -11.51 -16.79 15.29
C PHE A 214 -12.77 -17.61 15.07
N LYS A 215 -13.03 -18.58 15.95
CA LYS A 215 -14.15 -19.52 15.78
C LYS A 215 -15.40 -18.98 16.43
N LYS A 216 -16.56 -19.29 15.82
CA LYS A 216 -17.88 -18.92 16.36
C LYS A 216 -18.08 -19.48 17.78
N GLY A 217 -18.01 -18.59 18.77
CA GLY A 217 -18.09 -18.91 20.20
C GLY A 217 -16.82 -18.55 21.00
N ASP A 218 -15.71 -18.24 20.34
CA ASP A 218 -14.52 -17.72 21.01
C ASP A 218 -14.76 -16.30 21.56
N PRO A 219 -14.04 -15.86 22.61
CA PRO A 219 -14.20 -14.53 23.19
C PRO A 219 -13.95 -13.38 22.19
N LEU A 220 -14.85 -12.40 22.16
CA LEU A 220 -14.73 -11.22 21.29
C LEU A 220 -13.57 -10.28 21.67
N ASP A 221 -13.01 -10.39 22.88
CA ASP A 221 -11.85 -9.61 23.31
C ASP A 221 -10.53 -10.08 22.67
N LEU A 222 -10.52 -11.22 21.97
CA LEU A 222 -9.44 -11.59 21.05
C LEU A 222 -9.22 -10.53 19.95
N LEU A 223 -10.23 -9.72 19.60
CA LEU A 223 -10.09 -8.55 18.71
C LEU A 223 -9.20 -7.43 19.28
N LEU A 224 -8.92 -7.44 20.60
CA LEU A 224 -8.00 -6.51 21.24
C LEU A 224 -6.54 -6.97 21.16
N ASP A 225 -6.28 -8.28 21.11
CA ASP A 225 -4.93 -8.83 21.08
C ASP A 225 -4.35 -8.81 19.66
N ARG A 226 -3.22 -8.12 19.52
CA ARG A 226 -2.45 -8.02 18.28
C ARG A 226 -1.54 -9.23 18.05
N ASN A 227 -1.27 -10.02 19.10
CA ASN A 227 -0.41 -11.22 19.04
C ASN A 227 -1.21 -12.50 18.71
N SER A 228 -2.54 -12.44 18.76
CA SER A 228 -3.46 -13.55 18.47
C SER A 228 -3.11 -14.33 17.19
N ARG A 229 -2.73 -13.60 16.14
CA ARG A 229 -2.27 -14.14 14.84
C ARG A 229 -0.89 -14.81 14.93
N THR A 230 0.08 -14.17 15.57
CA THR A 230 1.45 -14.72 15.73
C THR A 230 1.51 -15.90 16.69
N ASN A 231 0.52 -16.02 17.58
CA ASN A 231 0.40 -17.08 18.57
C ASN A 231 -0.42 -18.29 18.06
N GLY A 232 -0.90 -18.28 16.81
CA GLY A 232 -1.71 -19.36 16.24
C GLY A 232 -3.12 -19.51 16.84
N VAL A 233 -3.66 -18.43 17.42
CA VAL A 233 -5.02 -18.41 18.02
C VAL A 233 -6.08 -18.07 16.97
N ALA A 234 -5.71 -17.33 15.93
CA ALA A 234 -6.50 -17.16 14.72
C ALA A 234 -6.07 -18.17 13.66
N GLU A 235 -7.01 -18.92 13.09
CA GLU A 235 -6.77 -19.78 11.92
C GLU A 235 -6.75 -18.94 10.63
N ASP A 236 -5.67 -19.13 9.87
CA ASP A 236 -5.46 -18.76 8.46
C ASP A 236 -6.17 -17.49 7.93
N ALA A 237 -6.01 -16.38 8.66
CA ALA A 237 -6.47 -15.07 8.18
C ALA A 237 -5.79 -14.75 6.85
N ALA A 238 -6.59 -14.57 5.78
CA ALA A 238 -6.21 -14.58 4.35
C ALA A 238 -5.21 -13.49 3.86
N THR A 239 -4.45 -12.88 4.77
CA THR A 239 -3.36 -11.93 4.51
C THR A 239 -2.14 -12.19 5.42
N ASN A 240 -2.01 -13.36 6.05
CA ASN A 240 -0.89 -13.72 6.93
C ASN A 240 0.07 -14.69 6.24
N GLY A 241 0.83 -14.19 5.27
CA GLY A 241 1.68 -15.01 4.42
C GLY A 241 2.35 -14.17 3.34
N PHE A 242 2.95 -14.83 2.34
CA PHE A 242 3.27 -14.14 1.10
C PHE A 242 1.97 -13.98 0.31
N PHE A 243 1.66 -12.77 -0.18
CA PHE A 243 0.45 -12.59 -1.00
C PHE A 243 0.59 -11.50 -2.06
N LYS A 244 -0.12 -11.67 -3.18
CA LYS A 244 -0.30 -10.62 -4.20
C LYS A 244 -1.79 -10.46 -4.43
N SER A 245 -2.22 -9.19 -4.51
CA SER A 245 -3.61 -8.84 -4.78
C SER A 245 -3.71 -7.80 -5.88
N LYS A 246 -4.90 -7.73 -6.51
CA LYS A 246 -5.29 -6.77 -7.55
C LYS A 246 -6.76 -6.40 -7.37
N SER A 247 -7.22 -5.31 -7.98
CA SER A 247 -8.63 -4.94 -7.93
C SER A 247 -9.16 -4.32 -9.22
N ASP A 248 -10.47 -4.50 -9.42
CA ASP A 248 -11.26 -3.96 -10.52
C ASP A 248 -12.63 -3.50 -10.02
N TYR A 249 -13.32 -2.74 -10.86
CA TYR A 249 -14.74 -2.45 -10.74
C TYR A 249 -15.49 -2.99 -11.95
N VAL A 250 -16.66 -3.58 -11.73
CA VAL A 250 -17.55 -4.11 -12.78
C VAL A 250 -18.69 -3.11 -13.02
N LYS A 251 -19.10 -2.95 -14.28
CA LYS A 251 -20.13 -1.98 -14.71
C LYS A 251 -21.30 -2.68 -15.44
N PRO A 252 -21.11 -3.30 -16.62
CA PRO A 252 -22.04 -4.34 -17.09
C PRO A 252 -21.78 -5.64 -16.33
N PRO A 253 -22.75 -6.55 -16.18
CA PRO A 253 -22.51 -7.90 -15.69
C PRO A 253 -21.45 -8.65 -16.53
N ILE A 254 -20.61 -9.44 -15.86
CA ILE A 254 -19.66 -10.36 -16.49
C ILE A 254 -20.47 -11.47 -17.19
N PRO A 255 -20.20 -11.80 -18.48
CA PRO A 255 -20.91 -12.86 -19.19
C PRO A 255 -20.43 -14.25 -18.74
N GLU A 256 -21.30 -15.26 -18.86
CA GLU A 256 -21.03 -16.64 -18.39
C GLU A 256 -19.71 -17.23 -18.95
N ASN A 257 -19.43 -17.01 -20.23
CA ASN A 257 -18.21 -17.50 -20.89
C ASN A 257 -16.90 -16.84 -20.41
N ALA A 258 -16.97 -15.73 -19.66
CA ALA A 258 -15.80 -15.18 -18.99
C ALA A 258 -15.38 -16.05 -17.80
N PHE A 259 -16.33 -16.75 -17.15
CA PHE A 259 -16.04 -17.60 -16.00
C PHE A 259 -15.29 -18.88 -16.39
N GLU A 260 -15.45 -19.40 -17.61
CA GLU A 260 -14.67 -20.53 -18.14
C GLU A 260 -13.15 -20.28 -17.95
N GLY A 261 -12.66 -19.15 -18.47
CA GLY A 261 -11.25 -18.76 -18.30
C GLY A 261 -10.85 -18.34 -16.87
N ILE A 262 -11.82 -18.02 -15.99
CA ILE A 262 -11.53 -17.85 -14.55
C ILE A 262 -11.28 -19.22 -13.92
N TYR A 263 -12.17 -20.19 -14.15
CA TYR A 263 -12.02 -21.56 -13.66
C TYR A 263 -10.74 -22.21 -14.19
N ASP A 264 -10.41 -22.04 -15.47
CA ASP A 264 -9.15 -22.54 -16.04
C ASP A 264 -7.92 -22.01 -15.30
N ASN A 265 -7.90 -20.71 -14.90
CA ASN A 265 -6.82 -20.17 -14.08
C ASN A 265 -6.86 -20.76 -12.65
N PHE A 266 -8.03 -20.87 -12.03
CA PHE A 266 -8.19 -21.42 -10.67
C PHE A 266 -7.90 -22.92 -10.55
N TYR A 267 -7.82 -23.67 -11.66
CA TYR A 267 -7.35 -25.05 -11.69
C TYR A 267 -5.83 -25.19 -11.92
N GLU A 268 -5.09 -24.10 -12.09
CA GLU A 268 -3.61 -24.11 -12.09
C GLU A 268 -3.06 -24.24 -10.66
N GLU A 269 -1.95 -24.98 -10.47
CA GLU A 269 -1.28 -25.20 -9.17
C GLU A 269 -0.91 -23.88 -8.45
N ASP A 270 -0.49 -22.86 -9.21
CA ASP A 270 -0.23 -21.50 -8.72
C ASP A 270 -1.46 -20.83 -8.05
N GLY A 271 -2.68 -21.34 -8.30
CA GLY A 271 -3.96 -20.76 -7.91
C GLY A 271 -4.70 -21.52 -6.80
N GLU A 272 -4.17 -22.62 -6.27
CA GLU A 272 -4.85 -23.47 -5.25
C GLU A 272 -5.39 -22.69 -4.04
N THR A 273 -4.63 -21.69 -3.60
CA THR A 273 -4.88 -20.81 -2.45
C THR A 273 -5.49 -19.45 -2.83
N ALA A 274 -5.85 -19.26 -4.10
CA ALA A 274 -6.37 -17.98 -4.58
C ALA A 274 -7.86 -17.79 -4.26
N PHE A 275 -8.29 -16.52 -4.25
CA PHE A 275 -9.70 -16.17 -4.08
C PHE A 275 -10.09 -14.88 -4.80
N MET A 276 -11.40 -14.76 -5.07
CA MET A 276 -12.04 -13.56 -5.61
C MET A 276 -13.17 -13.13 -4.66
N LEU A 277 -13.06 -11.93 -4.09
CA LEU A 277 -14.14 -11.30 -3.33
C LEU A 277 -14.88 -10.31 -4.23
N LEU A 278 -16.18 -10.52 -4.40
CA LEU A 278 -17.11 -9.66 -5.14
C LEU A 278 -17.93 -8.85 -4.13
N VAL A 279 -17.63 -7.55 -4.02
CA VAL A 279 -18.23 -6.65 -3.02
C VAL A 279 -19.31 -5.77 -3.65
N PRO A 280 -20.56 -5.75 -3.13
CA PRO A 280 -21.67 -4.97 -3.68
C PRO A 280 -21.39 -3.47 -3.81
N TYR A 281 -21.84 -2.88 -4.93
CA TYR A 281 -22.00 -1.43 -5.07
C TYR A 281 -23.46 -1.13 -5.44
N GLY A 282 -23.84 0.14 -5.43
CA GLY A 282 -25.25 0.56 -5.38
C GLY A 282 -25.59 1.21 -4.03
N GLY A 283 -26.88 1.27 -3.70
CA GLY A 283 -27.37 1.89 -2.46
C GLY A 283 -26.72 3.25 -2.19
N LYS A 284 -26.22 3.45 -0.97
CA LYS A 284 -25.60 4.72 -0.56
C LYS A 284 -24.35 5.09 -1.37
N MET A 285 -23.63 4.10 -1.93
CA MET A 285 -22.45 4.37 -2.78
C MET A 285 -22.82 4.99 -4.13
N SER A 286 -24.06 4.84 -4.60
CA SER A 286 -24.58 5.50 -5.81
C SER A 286 -25.18 6.88 -5.55
N GLU A 287 -25.53 7.22 -4.31
CA GLU A 287 -26.02 8.57 -3.95
C GLU A 287 -24.89 9.60 -3.84
N ILE A 288 -23.69 9.16 -3.45
CA ILE A 288 -22.53 10.01 -3.21
C ILE A 288 -21.88 10.43 -4.54
N SER A 289 -21.54 11.72 -4.70
CA SER A 289 -20.88 12.20 -5.91
C SER A 289 -19.46 11.64 -6.06
N GLU A 290 -19.04 11.29 -7.29
CA GLU A 290 -17.64 10.94 -7.59
C GLU A 290 -16.63 11.99 -7.09
N SER A 291 -17.05 13.25 -6.95
CA SER A 291 -16.18 14.39 -6.61
C SER A 291 -16.26 14.83 -5.14
N GLU A 292 -17.13 14.22 -4.34
CA GLU A 292 -17.37 14.57 -2.93
C GLU A 292 -16.13 14.32 -2.07
N THR A 293 -15.54 13.14 -2.22
CA THR A 293 -14.26 12.74 -1.59
C THR A 293 -13.24 12.38 -2.67
N PRO A 294 -11.94 12.17 -2.33
CA PRO A 294 -10.95 11.71 -3.29
C PRO A 294 -11.33 10.42 -4.04
N TYR A 295 -12.08 9.55 -3.37
CA TYR A 295 -12.50 8.24 -3.83
C TYR A 295 -13.71 8.36 -4.81
N PRO A 296 -13.54 7.97 -6.09
CA PRO A 296 -14.50 8.30 -7.16
C PRO A 296 -15.41 7.14 -7.59
N HIS A 297 -15.29 5.95 -6.98
CA HIS A 297 -15.96 4.73 -7.44
C HIS A 297 -17.39 4.66 -6.86
N ARG A 298 -18.31 5.36 -7.53
CA ARG A 298 -19.69 5.62 -7.06
C ARG A 298 -20.71 5.00 -8.02
N ALA A 299 -21.77 5.74 -8.37
CA ALA A 299 -22.81 5.31 -9.30
C ALA A 299 -22.22 4.79 -10.63
N GLY A 300 -22.83 3.71 -11.15
CA GLY A 300 -22.43 3.06 -12.40
C GLY A 300 -21.49 1.86 -12.23
N ASN A 301 -20.88 1.68 -11.06
CA ASN A 301 -20.22 0.42 -10.68
C ASN A 301 -21.25 -0.48 -9.97
N ILE A 302 -21.37 -1.75 -10.37
CA ILE A 302 -22.31 -2.72 -9.77
C ILE A 302 -21.67 -3.54 -8.65
N TYR A 303 -20.38 -3.86 -8.77
CA TYR A 303 -19.57 -4.40 -7.68
C TYR A 303 -18.08 -4.10 -7.90
N GLN A 304 -17.30 -4.24 -6.85
CA GLN A 304 -15.84 -4.28 -6.89
C GLN A 304 -15.37 -5.74 -6.84
N ILE A 305 -14.26 -6.04 -7.51
CA ILE A 305 -13.55 -7.31 -7.34
C ILE A 305 -12.21 -7.04 -6.63
N LEU A 306 -11.92 -7.85 -5.62
CA LEU A 306 -10.56 -8.08 -5.10
C LEU A 306 -10.13 -9.49 -5.53
N TYR A 307 -9.05 -9.56 -6.31
CA TYR A 307 -8.34 -10.80 -6.61
C TYR A 307 -7.17 -10.91 -5.62
N THR A 308 -6.97 -12.08 -5.01
CA THR A 308 -5.80 -12.37 -4.17
C THR A 308 -5.31 -13.78 -4.40
N VAL A 309 -3.99 -13.97 -4.33
CA VAL A 309 -3.35 -15.27 -4.16
C VAL A 309 -2.35 -15.19 -3.02
N THR A 310 -2.35 -16.19 -2.14
CA THR A 310 -1.44 -16.35 -0.99
C THR A 310 -0.54 -17.56 -1.19
N TRP A 311 0.62 -17.63 -0.54
CA TRP A 311 1.49 -18.81 -0.60
C TRP A 311 2.50 -18.85 0.58
N GLY A 312 3.15 -20.00 0.74
CA GLY A 312 3.98 -20.31 1.92
C GLY A 312 5.48 -19.98 1.81
N GLU A 313 6.08 -20.02 0.61
CA GLU A 313 7.55 -19.98 0.42
C GLU A 313 7.98 -18.80 -0.47
N ASP A 314 9.13 -18.16 -0.20
CA ASP A 314 9.58 -16.98 -0.98
C ASP A 314 9.95 -17.39 -2.42
N GLU A 315 10.45 -18.61 -2.56
CA GLU A 315 10.93 -19.25 -3.78
C GLU A 315 9.85 -19.38 -4.88
N THR A 316 8.60 -19.67 -4.53
CA THR A 316 7.50 -19.80 -5.50
C THR A 316 6.88 -18.46 -5.90
N SER A 317 7.24 -17.36 -5.22
CA SER A 317 6.59 -16.04 -5.32
C SER A 317 6.36 -15.56 -6.75
N GLN A 318 7.33 -15.74 -7.65
CA GLN A 318 7.20 -15.23 -9.02
C GLN A 318 6.09 -15.96 -9.81
N SER A 319 5.83 -17.23 -9.52
CA SER A 319 4.83 -18.05 -10.20
C SER A 319 3.41 -17.58 -9.84
N HIS A 320 3.08 -17.50 -8.55
CA HIS A 320 1.82 -16.94 -8.05
C HIS A 320 1.60 -15.47 -8.48
N ILE A 321 2.66 -14.65 -8.52
CA ILE A 321 2.58 -13.26 -9.03
C ILE A 321 2.18 -13.24 -10.51
N ASP A 322 2.76 -14.12 -11.33
CA ASP A 322 2.43 -14.18 -12.75
C ASP A 322 1.09 -14.87 -13.02
N TRP A 323 0.63 -15.78 -12.15
CA TRP A 323 -0.73 -16.32 -12.13
C TRP A 323 -1.79 -15.23 -11.96
N ILE A 324 -1.68 -14.40 -10.91
CA ILE A 324 -2.66 -13.33 -10.70
C ILE A 324 -2.56 -12.23 -11.80
N ARG A 325 -1.42 -12.14 -12.50
CA ARG A 325 -1.29 -11.34 -13.74
C ARG A 325 -1.95 -12.00 -14.94
N ARG A 326 -1.95 -13.34 -15.09
CA ARG A 326 -2.75 -14.08 -16.09
C ARG A 326 -4.24 -13.80 -15.88
N LEU A 327 -4.76 -14.07 -14.68
CA LEU A 327 -6.16 -13.83 -14.32
C LEU A 327 -6.57 -12.35 -14.51
N TYR A 328 -5.78 -11.39 -14.03
CA TYR A 328 -6.09 -9.97 -14.21
C TYR A 328 -6.01 -9.52 -15.69
N SER A 329 -5.22 -10.19 -16.52
CA SER A 329 -5.18 -9.96 -17.97
C SER A 329 -6.43 -10.53 -18.65
N HIS A 330 -6.84 -11.75 -18.31
CA HIS A 330 -8.10 -12.36 -18.77
C HIS A 330 -9.31 -11.49 -18.45
N MET A 331 -9.35 -10.89 -17.25
CA MET A 331 -10.46 -10.04 -16.81
C MET A 331 -10.61 -8.70 -17.56
N THR A 332 -9.61 -8.27 -18.35
CA THR A 332 -9.57 -6.94 -18.99
C THR A 332 -10.83 -6.51 -19.76
N PRO A 333 -11.50 -7.35 -20.58
CA PRO A 333 -12.65 -6.92 -21.38
C PRO A 333 -14.00 -7.00 -20.64
N TYR A 334 -14.02 -7.50 -19.39
CA TYR A 334 -15.26 -7.72 -18.61
C TYR A 334 -15.43 -6.74 -17.44
N VAL A 335 -14.43 -5.87 -17.23
CA VAL A 335 -14.38 -4.91 -16.12
C VAL A 335 -14.42 -3.47 -16.65
N SER A 336 -14.39 -2.49 -15.75
CA SER A 336 -14.33 -1.07 -16.09
C SER A 336 -13.15 -0.75 -17.03
N GLU A 337 -13.38 0.20 -17.93
CA GLU A 337 -12.37 0.72 -18.84
C GLU A 337 -12.39 2.26 -18.89
N ASN A 338 -11.35 2.83 -19.49
CA ASN A 338 -11.22 4.26 -19.80
C ASN A 338 -11.49 5.24 -18.62
N PRO A 339 -10.80 5.09 -17.45
CA PRO A 339 -9.72 4.14 -17.16
C PRO A 339 -10.24 2.86 -16.50
N ARG A 340 -9.48 1.76 -16.61
CA ARG A 340 -9.70 0.56 -15.79
C ARG A 340 -9.46 0.90 -14.32
N GLU A 341 -10.55 1.02 -13.57
CA GLU A 341 -10.64 1.53 -12.20
C GLU A 341 -10.05 0.53 -11.20
N ALA A 342 -9.37 1.02 -10.15
CA ALA A 342 -8.75 0.18 -9.11
C ALA A 342 -8.84 0.89 -7.75
N TYR A 343 -8.70 0.17 -6.64
CA TYR A 343 -8.83 0.76 -5.29
C TYR A 343 -7.46 1.01 -4.63
N ILE A 344 -7.23 2.24 -4.16
CA ILE A 344 -5.94 2.69 -3.58
C ILE A 344 -5.45 1.87 -2.37
N ASN A 345 -6.36 1.30 -1.59
CA ASN A 345 -6.00 0.48 -0.43
C ASN A 345 -5.61 -0.96 -0.82
N TYR A 346 -6.09 -1.45 -1.97
CA TYR A 346 -5.59 -2.68 -2.60
C TYR A 346 -4.45 -2.31 -3.56
N ARG A 347 -3.34 -1.83 -2.97
CA ARG A 347 -2.21 -1.27 -3.71
C ARG A 347 -1.62 -2.31 -4.66
N ASP A 348 -1.33 -1.89 -5.89
CA ASP A 348 -0.71 -2.72 -6.92
C ASP A 348 0.29 -1.87 -7.71
N LEU A 349 1.57 -2.17 -7.61
CA LEU A 349 2.62 -1.45 -8.36
C LEU A 349 2.59 -1.77 -9.86
N ASP A 350 1.98 -2.87 -10.29
CA ASP A 350 1.94 -3.28 -11.70
C ASP A 350 1.09 -2.32 -12.56
N ILE A 351 0.15 -1.57 -11.97
CA ILE A 351 -0.67 -0.58 -12.70
C ILE A 351 0.09 0.74 -13.00
N GLY A 352 1.35 0.84 -12.57
CA GLY A 352 2.25 1.95 -12.83
C GLY A 352 2.81 2.58 -11.55
N THR A 353 4.01 3.13 -11.65
CA THR A 353 4.75 3.72 -10.52
C THR A 353 5.34 5.09 -10.85
N ASN A 354 5.75 5.78 -9.80
CA ASN A 354 6.57 6.98 -9.84
C ASN A 354 8.01 6.66 -10.28
N ASN A 355 8.64 7.60 -10.99
CA ASN A 355 10.06 7.52 -11.33
C ASN A 355 10.94 7.58 -10.08
N ARG A 356 12.11 6.93 -10.12
CA ARG A 356 13.19 7.22 -9.17
C ARG A 356 13.60 8.70 -9.31
N GLY A 357 13.56 9.45 -8.21
CA GLY A 357 13.83 10.89 -8.21
C GLY A 357 12.60 11.73 -8.59
N HIS A 358 12.59 12.34 -9.79
CA HIS A 358 11.54 13.26 -10.22
C HIS A 358 10.48 12.57 -11.09
N THR A 359 9.22 12.65 -10.63
CA THR A 359 8.05 12.16 -11.37
C THR A 359 7.24 13.31 -11.96
N SER A 360 6.85 13.19 -13.23
CA SER A 360 5.93 14.14 -13.87
C SER A 360 4.48 13.79 -13.58
N ILE A 361 3.59 14.80 -13.59
CA ILE A 361 2.13 14.56 -13.47
C ILE A 361 1.62 13.60 -14.54
N LYS A 362 2.21 13.62 -15.76
CA LYS A 362 1.86 12.69 -16.85
C LYS A 362 2.17 11.23 -16.47
N GLN A 363 3.36 10.96 -15.92
CA GLN A 363 3.73 9.63 -15.44
C GLN A 363 2.79 9.17 -14.32
N ALA A 364 2.62 10.01 -13.28
CA ALA A 364 1.77 9.65 -12.15
C ALA A 364 0.29 9.52 -12.53
N SER A 365 -0.18 10.18 -13.60
CA SER A 365 -1.57 10.05 -14.04
C SER A 365 -1.94 8.67 -14.57
N ILE A 366 -0.95 7.84 -14.99
CA ILE A 366 -1.17 6.47 -15.49
C ILE A 366 -1.83 5.60 -14.42
N TRP A 367 -1.29 5.61 -13.20
CA TRP A 367 -1.87 4.94 -12.04
C TRP A 367 -2.90 5.84 -11.34
N GLY A 368 -2.67 7.16 -11.33
CA GLY A 368 -3.49 8.14 -10.62
C GLY A 368 -4.93 8.25 -11.12
N SER A 369 -5.19 8.10 -12.43
CA SER A 369 -6.56 8.06 -12.95
C SER A 369 -7.28 6.76 -12.60
N LYS A 370 -6.57 5.66 -12.36
CA LYS A 370 -7.17 4.36 -11.98
C LYS A 370 -7.73 4.41 -10.57
N TYR A 371 -6.97 4.98 -9.62
CA TYR A 371 -7.37 5.15 -8.22
C TYR A 371 -8.28 6.36 -7.94
N PHE A 372 -8.22 7.42 -8.77
CA PHE A 372 -8.86 8.70 -8.44
C PHE A 372 -9.64 9.35 -9.60
N LYS A 373 -9.74 8.71 -10.78
CA LYS A 373 -10.47 9.21 -11.97
C LYS A 373 -10.18 10.70 -12.21
N ASN A 374 -11.21 11.55 -12.18
CA ASN A 374 -11.08 12.99 -12.37
C ASN A 374 -10.50 13.74 -11.15
N ASN A 375 -10.61 13.19 -9.94
CA ASN A 375 -10.14 13.80 -8.70
C ASN A 375 -8.62 13.92 -8.61
N PHE A 376 -7.87 13.12 -9.39
CA PHE A 376 -6.40 13.17 -9.41
C PHE A 376 -5.84 14.59 -9.62
N LYS A 377 -6.50 15.41 -10.47
CA LYS A 377 -6.11 16.81 -10.71
C LYS A 377 -6.26 17.69 -9.46
N ARG A 378 -7.35 17.51 -8.70
CA ARG A 378 -7.61 18.21 -7.42
C ARG A 378 -6.60 17.77 -6.35
N LEU A 379 -6.26 16.48 -6.31
CA LEU A 379 -5.26 15.91 -5.40
C LEU A 379 -3.85 16.46 -5.67
N VAL A 380 -3.42 16.52 -6.94
CA VAL A 380 -2.14 17.16 -7.34
C VAL A 380 -2.08 18.63 -6.92
N HIS A 381 -3.19 19.37 -7.05
CA HIS A 381 -3.26 20.76 -6.60
C HIS A 381 -3.11 20.89 -5.07
N VAL A 382 -3.83 20.07 -4.29
CA VAL A 382 -3.70 20.05 -2.81
C VAL A 382 -2.28 19.68 -2.37
N LYS A 383 -1.71 18.59 -2.92
CA LYS A 383 -0.32 18.17 -2.67
C LYS A 383 0.67 19.30 -2.95
N THR A 384 0.48 20.07 -4.04
CA THR A 384 1.33 21.21 -4.39
C THR A 384 1.32 22.29 -3.31
N MET A 385 0.18 22.53 -2.65
CA MET A 385 0.07 23.55 -1.60
C MET A 385 0.63 23.08 -0.26
N VAL A 386 0.40 21.82 0.13
CA VAL A 386 0.77 21.31 1.47
C VAL A 386 2.16 20.67 1.54
N ASP A 387 2.69 20.16 0.42
CA ASP A 387 4.02 19.53 0.34
C ASP A 387 4.69 19.78 -1.04
N PRO A 388 5.05 21.03 -1.36
CA PRO A 388 5.68 21.40 -2.64
C PRO A 388 7.08 20.79 -2.83
N TYR A 389 7.79 20.52 -1.74
CA TYR A 389 9.12 19.89 -1.74
C TYR A 389 9.05 18.37 -1.91
N ASP A 390 7.85 17.78 -1.82
CA ASP A 390 7.59 16.35 -1.97
C ASP A 390 8.33 15.52 -0.90
N PHE A 391 8.15 15.84 0.37
CA PHE A 391 8.72 15.10 1.49
C PHE A 391 7.91 13.82 1.80
N PHE A 392 6.58 13.92 1.82
CA PHE A 392 5.67 12.80 2.06
C PHE A 392 5.44 12.05 0.74
N LYS A 393 6.36 11.13 0.40
CA LYS A 393 6.33 10.38 -0.85
C LYS A 393 6.64 8.89 -0.71
N ASN A 394 6.10 8.15 -1.67
CA ASN A 394 6.38 6.75 -1.97
C ASN A 394 6.19 6.48 -3.48
N GLU A 395 6.31 5.22 -3.86
CA GLU A 395 6.33 4.69 -5.22
C GLU A 395 5.01 4.91 -6.01
N GLN A 396 3.92 5.26 -5.33
CA GLN A 396 2.61 5.68 -5.91
C GLN A 396 2.01 6.88 -5.15
N SER A 397 2.87 7.80 -4.69
CA SER A 397 2.42 9.05 -4.06
C SER A 397 2.08 10.10 -5.10
N ILE A 398 1.04 10.89 -4.85
CA ILE A 398 0.65 12.01 -5.73
C ILE A 398 1.80 13.04 -5.74
N PRO A 399 2.39 13.39 -6.91
CA PRO A 399 3.47 14.38 -6.98
C PRO A 399 2.93 15.82 -7.05
N PRO A 400 3.67 16.83 -6.53
CA PRO A 400 3.33 18.24 -6.67
C PRO A 400 3.71 18.80 -8.06
N LEU A 401 3.14 19.96 -8.42
CA LEU A 401 3.46 20.69 -9.64
C LEU A 401 4.85 21.34 -9.54
N THR A 402 5.83 20.84 -10.30
CA THR A 402 7.21 21.38 -10.29
C THR A 402 7.37 22.76 -10.90
N SER A 403 6.35 23.28 -11.59
CA SER A 403 6.28 24.70 -11.97
C SER A 403 6.14 25.64 -10.77
N TRP A 404 5.74 25.14 -9.59
CA TRP A 404 5.66 25.94 -8.36
C TRP A 404 7.06 26.24 -7.79
N ARG A 405 7.98 25.26 -7.82
CA ARG A 405 9.38 25.44 -7.38
C ARG A 405 10.05 26.60 -8.13
N LYS A 406 9.95 26.57 -9.47
CA LYS A 406 10.46 27.63 -10.36
C LYS A 406 9.84 29.03 -10.16
N LYS A 407 8.76 29.18 -9.39
CA LYS A 407 8.16 30.49 -9.08
C LYS A 407 8.66 31.11 -7.77
N ASN A 408 9.19 30.30 -6.84
CA ASN A 408 9.49 30.75 -5.48
C ASN A 408 10.98 30.99 -5.22
N GLY A 409 11.87 30.59 -6.13
CA GLY A 409 13.28 30.99 -6.13
C GLY A 409 14.27 30.05 -5.46
N ASP A 410 13.83 28.85 -5.06
CA ASP A 410 14.66 27.72 -4.60
C ASP A 410 15.09 26.80 -5.77
#